data_AF-A0A0E1XFP3-F1
#
_entry.id   AF-A0A0E1XFP3-F1
#
_cell.length_a   1.000
_cell.length_b   1.000
_cell.length_c   1.000
_cell.angle_alpha   90.00
_cell.angle_beta   90.00
_cell.angle_gamma   90.00
#
_symmetry.space_group_name_H-M   'P 1'
#
loop_
_entity.id
_entity.type
_entity.pdbx_description
1 polymer ?
#
loop_
_entity_poly.entity_id
_entity_poly.type
_entity_poly.pdbx_seq_one_letter_code
_entity_poly.pdbx_strand_id
1 'polypeptide(L)'
;MILTNYKNLKGRYINMKAKVLNKTKVITGKVRASYAHIFEPHSMQEGQESKYSISLIIPKSDTSTIKAIEQAIEAAKEEGKVSKFGGKVPANLKLPLRDGDTEREDDVNYQDAYFINASSKQAPGIITKTKLD
;
A
#
# COMPACT_ATOMS: atom_id res chain seq x y z
N MET A 1 18.12 -12.02 6.59
CA MET A 1 19.00 -11.17 5.76
C MET A 1 19.05 -11.77 4.35
N ILE A 2 18.23 -11.30 3.41
CA ILE A 2 18.28 -11.80 2.03
C ILE A 2 19.08 -10.79 1.22
N LEU A 3 20.36 -11.08 1.01
CA LEU A 3 21.22 -10.41 0.05
C LEU A 3 20.86 -10.94 -1.35
N THR A 4 19.96 -10.25 -2.07
CA THR A 4 19.80 -10.51 -3.50
C THR A 4 20.67 -9.53 -4.29
N ASN A 5 21.53 -10.10 -5.14
CA ASN A 5 22.54 -9.43 -5.96
C ASN A 5 22.00 -8.22 -6.76
N TYR A 6 22.64 -7.05 -6.59
CA TYR A 6 22.22 -5.75 -7.15
C TYR A 6 22.10 -5.72 -8.68
N LYS A 7 22.90 -6.52 -9.40
CA LYS A 7 22.91 -6.54 -10.87
C LYS A 7 21.62 -7.13 -11.50
N ASN A 8 20.88 -7.96 -10.75
CA ASN A 8 19.61 -8.57 -11.20
C ASN A 8 18.35 -7.72 -10.90
N LEU A 9 18.50 -6.52 -10.34
CA LEU A 9 17.38 -5.63 -10.01
C LEU A 9 16.98 -4.72 -11.19
N LYS A 10 17.92 -4.31 -12.06
CA LYS A 10 17.68 -3.32 -13.12
C LYS A 10 16.60 -3.73 -14.13
N GLY A 11 16.51 -5.02 -14.47
CA GLY A 11 15.49 -5.53 -15.40
C GLY A 11 14.11 -5.79 -14.79
N ARG A 12 13.99 -5.89 -13.45
CA ARG A 12 12.73 -6.21 -12.76
C ARG A 12 11.85 -4.99 -12.48
N TYR A 13 12.43 -3.81 -12.28
CA TYR A 13 11.67 -2.60 -11.93
C TYR A 13 10.79 -2.05 -13.07
N ILE A 14 11.15 -2.31 -14.33
CA ILE A 14 10.42 -1.83 -15.51
C ILE A 14 9.22 -2.72 -15.90
N ASN A 15 9.15 -3.95 -15.38
CA ASN A 15 8.07 -4.92 -15.61
C ASN A 15 7.60 -5.54 -14.28
N MET A 16 7.49 -4.73 -13.22
CA MET A 16 7.08 -5.21 -11.92
C MET A 16 5.55 -5.32 -11.87
N LYS A 17 5.02 -6.51 -12.17
CA LYS A 17 3.63 -6.84 -11.85
C LYS A 17 3.48 -6.94 -10.34
N ALA A 18 2.27 -6.64 -9.85
CA ALA A 18 1.98 -6.78 -8.43
C ALA A 18 2.34 -8.18 -7.95
N LYS A 19 2.97 -8.26 -6.77
CA LYS A 19 3.38 -9.52 -6.19
C LYS A 19 3.15 -9.52 -4.70
N VAL A 20 2.52 -10.61 -4.24
CA VAL A 20 2.44 -10.97 -2.83
C VAL A 20 3.77 -11.62 -2.45
N LEU A 21 4.55 -11.00 -1.56
CA LEU A 21 5.86 -11.50 -1.12
C LEU A 21 5.75 -12.49 0.06
N ASN A 22 4.77 -12.28 0.93
CA ASN A 22 4.29 -13.19 1.96
C ASN A 22 2.78 -12.92 2.13
N LYS A 23 2.06 -13.70 2.96
CA LYS A 23 0.59 -13.65 3.07
C LYS A 23 -0.02 -12.23 3.15
N THR A 24 0.64 -11.29 3.83
CA THR A 24 0.11 -9.94 4.08
C THR A 24 0.95 -8.79 3.47
N LYS A 25 2.05 -9.10 2.77
CA LYS A 25 2.92 -8.10 2.14
C LYS A 25 2.72 -8.06 0.63
N VAL A 26 2.28 -6.91 0.14
CA VAL A 26 2.09 -6.64 -1.28
C VAL A 26 3.13 -5.63 -1.78
N ILE A 27 3.72 -5.93 -2.93
CA ILE A 27 4.41 -4.94 -3.77
C ILE A 27 3.47 -4.61 -4.93
N THR A 28 3.12 -3.34 -5.09
CA THR A 28 2.25 -2.87 -6.17
C THR A 28 2.99 -2.80 -7.51
N GLY A 29 2.23 -2.71 -8.59
CA GLY A 29 2.73 -2.19 -9.87
C GLY A 29 2.95 -0.67 -9.83
N LYS A 30 2.86 -0.03 -11.00
CA LYS A 30 2.92 1.43 -11.12
C LYS A 30 1.62 2.05 -10.60
N VAL A 31 1.72 2.88 -9.57
CA VAL A 31 0.61 3.59 -8.92
C VAL A 31 0.91 5.09 -8.85
N ARG A 32 -0.11 5.91 -8.62
CA ARG A 32 0.08 7.35 -8.39
C ARG A 32 0.16 7.61 -6.88
N ALA A 33 1.15 8.39 -6.46
CA ALA A 33 1.30 8.84 -5.09
C ALA A 33 0.51 10.14 -4.86
N SER A 34 -0.19 10.22 -3.74
CA SER A 34 -0.85 11.43 -3.24
C SER A 34 -0.52 11.60 -1.75
N TYR A 35 -0.49 12.84 -1.25
CA TYR A 35 -0.15 13.19 0.14
C TYR A 35 1.10 12.45 0.66
N ALA A 36 2.20 12.52 -0.10
CA ALA A 36 3.40 11.73 0.16
C ALA A 36 4.31 12.39 1.22
N HIS A 37 4.08 12.08 2.49
CA HIS A 37 4.94 12.43 3.62
C HIS A 37 5.96 11.31 3.87
N ILE A 38 6.85 11.10 2.89
CA ILE A 38 7.81 9.98 2.91
C ILE A 38 9.23 10.39 3.31
N PHE A 39 9.54 11.69 3.22
CA PHE A 39 10.84 12.24 3.61
C PHE A 39 10.86 12.74 5.06
N GLU A 40 9.73 13.26 5.54
CA GLU A 40 9.55 13.76 6.90
C GLU A 40 8.19 13.28 7.44
N PRO A 41 8.11 12.91 8.74
CA PRO A 41 6.87 12.45 9.34
C PRO A 41 5.90 13.62 9.51
N HIS A 42 4.63 13.39 9.24
CA HIS A 42 3.57 14.40 9.34
C HIS A 42 2.42 13.89 10.22
N SER A 43 1.79 14.80 10.95
CA SER A 43 0.60 14.50 11.75
C SER A 43 -0.64 14.89 10.96
N MET A 44 -1.48 13.90 10.64
CA MET A 44 -2.68 14.09 9.83
C MET A 44 -3.80 14.84 10.55
N GLN A 45 -3.79 14.82 11.88
CA GLN A 45 -4.78 15.47 12.74
C GLN A 45 -4.06 16.02 13.96
N GLU A 46 -4.51 17.18 14.44
CA GLU A 46 -3.95 17.80 15.63
C GLU A 46 -3.98 16.83 16.82
N GLY A 47 -2.84 16.72 17.52
CA GLY A 47 -2.67 15.81 18.66
C GLY A 47 -2.32 14.36 18.32
N GLN A 48 -2.24 13.96 17.04
CA GLN A 48 -1.77 12.62 16.67
C GLN A 48 -0.24 12.54 16.54
N GLU A 49 0.31 11.36 16.79
CA GLU A 49 1.74 11.05 16.56
C GLU A 49 2.08 11.19 15.08
N SER A 50 3.11 12.00 14.77
CA SER A 50 3.61 12.19 13.41
C SER A 50 4.12 10.87 12.82
N LYS A 51 3.74 10.57 11.58
CA LYS A 51 4.13 9.35 10.86
C LYS A 51 4.54 9.66 9.44
N TYR A 52 5.41 8.81 8.89
CA TYR A 52 5.58 8.74 7.45
C TYR A 52 4.31 8.16 6.85
N SER A 53 3.82 8.75 5.77
CA SER A 53 2.55 8.34 5.16
C SER A 53 2.49 8.64 3.67
N ILE A 54 1.62 7.90 2.99
CA ILE A 54 1.36 8.05 1.56
C ILE A 54 -0.03 7.50 1.23
N SER A 55 -0.74 8.18 0.34
CA SER A 55 -1.94 7.67 -0.32
C SER A 55 -1.54 7.10 -1.67
N LEU A 56 -1.76 5.80 -1.87
CA LEU A 56 -1.48 5.10 -3.12
C LEU A 56 -2.77 5.00 -3.92
N ILE A 57 -2.83 5.68 -5.07
CA ILE A 57 -3.95 5.66 -6.01
C ILE A 57 -3.68 4.57 -7.05
N ILE A 58 -4.59 3.61 -7.15
CA ILE A 58 -4.50 2.38 -7.94
C ILE A 58 -5.65 2.40 -8.95
N PRO A 59 -5.37 2.52 -10.27
CA PRO A 59 -6.41 2.46 -11.29
C PRO A 59 -7.22 1.16 -11.17
N LYS A 60 -8.55 1.23 -11.34
CA LYS A 60 -9.43 0.03 -11.31
C LYS A 60 -9.07 -0.99 -12.40
N SER A 61 -8.46 -0.51 -13.49
CA SER A 61 -7.89 -1.36 -14.54
C SER A 61 -6.70 -2.23 -14.10
N ASP A 62 -5.98 -1.88 -13.02
CA ASP A 62 -4.91 -2.72 -12.44
C ASP A 62 -5.48 -3.81 -11.52
N THR A 63 -6.26 -4.70 -12.13
CA THR A 63 -6.85 -5.87 -11.48
C THR A 63 -5.81 -6.77 -10.80
N SER A 64 -4.55 -6.73 -11.25
CA SER A 64 -3.47 -7.51 -10.66
C SER A 64 -3.06 -7.00 -9.28
N THR A 65 -2.90 -5.68 -9.13
CA THR A 65 -2.60 -5.04 -7.84
C THR A 65 -3.80 -5.18 -6.90
N ILE A 66 -5.02 -4.96 -7.40
CA ILE A 66 -6.26 -5.06 -6.61
C ILE A 66 -6.41 -6.46 -6.03
N LYS A 67 -6.32 -7.51 -6.87
CA LYS A 67 -6.44 -8.89 -6.41
C LYS A 67 -5.35 -9.27 -5.38
N ALA A 68 -4.12 -8.80 -5.56
CA ALA A 68 -3.04 -9.05 -4.61
C ALA A 68 -3.32 -8.41 -3.24
N ILE A 69 -3.90 -7.21 -3.23
CA ILE A 69 -4.33 -6.51 -2.00
C ILE A 69 -5.48 -7.24 -1.33
N GLU A 70 -6.53 -7.60 -2.07
CA GLU A 70 -7.68 -8.33 -1.54
C GLU A 70 -7.26 -9.65 -0.89
N GLN A 71 -6.36 -10.40 -1.54
CA GLN A 71 -5.78 -11.63 -0.98
C GLN A 71 -5.02 -11.37 0.32
N ALA A 72 -4.25 -10.27 0.39
CA ALA A 72 -3.52 -9.90 1.59
C ALA A 72 -4.46 -9.46 2.74
N ILE A 73 -5.57 -8.81 2.41
CA ILE A 73 -6.63 -8.44 3.37
C ILE A 73 -7.27 -9.70 3.95
N GLU A 74 -7.66 -10.67 3.12
CA GLU A 74 -8.25 -11.93 3.59
C GLU A 74 -7.27 -12.73 4.45
N ALA A 75 -6.00 -12.81 4.06
CA ALA A 75 -4.99 -13.45 4.88
C ALA A 75 -4.80 -12.76 6.24
N ALA A 76 -4.81 -11.42 6.27
CA ALA A 76 -4.73 -10.66 7.51
C ALA A 76 -5.97 -10.84 8.39
N LYS A 77 -7.17 -10.97 7.80
CA LYS A 77 -8.41 -11.29 8.53
C LYS A 77 -8.30 -12.65 9.21
N GLU A 78 -7.85 -13.68 8.49
CA GLU A 78 -7.68 -15.03 9.05
C GLU A 78 -6.62 -15.07 10.16
N GLU A 79 -5.47 -14.41 9.98
CA GLU A 79 -4.45 -14.27 11.02
C GLU A 79 -4.97 -13.51 12.25
N GLY A 80 -5.74 -12.44 12.02
CA GLY A 80 -6.35 -11.60 13.06
C GLY A 80 -7.52 -12.28 13.80
N LYS A 81 -8.21 -13.22 13.16
CA LYS A 81 -9.39 -13.90 13.71
C LYS A 81 -9.12 -14.46 15.10
N VAL A 82 -8.04 -15.21 15.26
CA VAL A 82 -7.66 -15.79 16.55
C VAL A 82 -6.84 -14.79 17.38
N SER A 83 -5.86 -14.12 16.76
CA SER A 83 -4.86 -13.32 17.49
C SER A 83 -5.36 -11.96 18.00
N LYS A 84 -6.45 -11.43 17.43
CA LYS A 84 -6.99 -10.09 17.73
C LYS A 84 -8.48 -10.05 18.01
N PHE A 85 -9.27 -10.92 17.38
CA PHE A 85 -10.74 -10.84 17.41
C PHE A 85 -11.42 -11.94 18.24
N GLY A 86 -10.67 -12.74 18.99
CA GLY A 86 -11.27 -13.76 19.88
C GLY A 86 -12.01 -14.88 19.15
N GLY A 87 -11.61 -15.20 17.92
CA GLY A 87 -12.15 -16.30 17.13
C GLY A 87 -13.15 -15.91 16.04
N LYS A 88 -13.63 -14.65 16.00
CA LYS A 88 -14.61 -14.19 14.99
C LYS A 88 -14.24 -12.83 14.43
N VAL A 89 -14.11 -12.73 13.10
CA VAL A 89 -13.88 -11.45 12.42
C VAL A 89 -15.13 -10.57 12.53
N PRO A 90 -15.02 -9.30 12.96
CA PRO A 90 -16.15 -8.37 13.02
C PRO A 90 -16.75 -8.10 11.63
N ALA A 91 -18.08 -8.01 11.54
CA ALA A 91 -18.78 -7.72 10.28
C ALA A 91 -18.54 -6.30 9.77
N ASN A 92 -18.27 -5.35 10.68
CA ASN A 92 -18.02 -3.94 10.39
C ASN A 92 -16.53 -3.60 10.33
N LEU A 93 -15.68 -4.56 9.96
CA LEU A 93 -14.24 -4.34 9.84
C LEU A 93 -13.94 -3.31 8.75
N LYS A 94 -13.26 -2.21 9.12
CA LYS A 94 -12.78 -1.21 8.17
C LYS A 94 -11.67 -1.82 7.31
N LEU A 95 -11.87 -1.84 6.00
CA LEU A 95 -10.88 -2.35 5.05
C LEU A 95 -9.98 -1.21 4.55
N PRO A 96 -8.70 -1.51 4.23
CA PRO A 96 -7.74 -0.50 3.79
C PRO A 96 -7.90 -0.09 2.32
N LEU A 97 -8.46 -0.95 1.46
CA LEU A 97 -8.74 -0.64 0.05
C LEU A 97 -10.07 0.13 -0.02
N ARG A 98 -9.98 1.40 -0.42
CA ARG A 98 -11.07 2.39 -0.41
C ARG A 98 -11.41 2.78 -1.86
N ASP A 99 -12.67 3.09 -2.14
CA ASP A 99 -13.13 3.40 -3.50
C ASP A 99 -13.13 4.91 -3.75
N GLY A 100 -12.28 5.36 -4.68
CA GLY A 100 -12.11 6.76 -5.02
C GLY A 100 -13.37 7.39 -5.59
N ASP A 101 -14.15 6.65 -6.38
CA ASP A 101 -15.37 7.18 -7.00
C ASP A 101 -16.46 7.48 -5.96
N THR A 102 -16.45 6.79 -4.83
CA THR A 102 -17.46 6.95 -3.77
C THR A 102 -17.01 7.84 -2.62
N GLU A 103 -15.71 7.91 -2.34
CA GLU A 103 -15.19 8.63 -1.17
C GLU A 103 -14.42 9.90 -1.52
N ARG A 104 -14.13 10.10 -2.79
CA ARG A 104 -13.36 11.23 -3.34
C ARG A 104 -13.97 11.70 -4.66
N GLU A 105 -15.31 11.74 -4.72
CA GLU A 105 -16.08 12.09 -5.93
C GLU A 105 -15.69 13.47 -6.52
N ASP A 106 -15.29 14.41 -5.67
CA ASP A 106 -14.87 15.76 -6.06
C ASP A 106 -13.40 15.85 -6.53
N ASP A 107 -12.61 14.78 -6.43
CA ASP A 107 -11.20 14.76 -6.83
C ASP A 107 -10.99 13.88 -8.06
N VAL A 108 -10.79 14.53 -9.21
CA VAL A 108 -10.52 13.89 -10.50
C VAL A 108 -9.34 12.91 -10.47
N ASN A 109 -8.40 13.06 -9.52
CA ASN A 109 -7.27 12.14 -9.40
C ASN A 109 -7.66 10.76 -8.86
N TYR A 110 -8.84 10.64 -8.23
CA TYR A 110 -9.37 9.41 -7.64
C TYR A 110 -10.47 8.76 -8.49
N GLN A 111 -10.84 9.38 -9.62
CA GLN A 111 -11.80 8.79 -10.57
C GLN A 111 -11.25 7.49 -11.19
N ASP A 112 -12.13 6.49 -11.33
CA ASP A 112 -11.81 5.13 -11.81
C ASP A 112 -10.61 4.51 -11.07
N ALA A 113 -10.49 4.80 -9.77
CA ALA A 113 -9.39 4.33 -8.95
C ALA A 113 -9.85 3.85 -7.57
N TYR A 114 -9.13 2.86 -7.05
CA TYR A 114 -9.08 2.59 -5.62
C TYR A 114 -7.91 3.35 -4.99
N PHE A 115 -7.92 3.48 -3.67
CA PHE A 115 -6.77 3.99 -2.93
C PHE A 115 -6.54 3.28 -1.60
N ILE A 116 -5.28 3.35 -1.14
CA ILE A 116 -4.86 2.87 0.18
C ILE A 116 -4.01 3.94 0.85
N ASN A 117 -4.31 4.23 2.11
CA ASN A 117 -3.44 5.05 2.95
C ASN A 117 -2.49 4.15 3.75
N ALA A 118 -1.20 4.21 3.43
CA ALA A 118 -0.15 3.48 4.13
C ALA A 118 0.61 4.43 5.07
N SER A 119 0.98 3.95 6.26
CA SER A 119 1.77 4.74 7.21
C SER A 119 2.78 3.89 7.98
N SER A 120 3.83 4.54 8.49
CA SER A 120 4.89 3.92 9.29
C SER A 120 5.46 4.93 10.29
N LYS A 121 5.85 4.44 11.47
CA LYS A 121 6.64 5.24 12.44
C LYS A 121 8.10 5.38 12.00
N GLN A 122 8.60 4.43 11.22
CA GLN A 122 9.97 4.40 10.72
C GLN A 122 10.03 4.95 9.29
N ALA A 123 11.12 5.67 8.98
CA ALA A 123 11.36 6.23 7.66
C ALA A 123 11.37 5.11 6.59
N PRO A 124 10.66 5.28 5.46
CA PRO A 124 10.67 4.30 4.39
C PRO A 124 12.02 4.32 3.65
N GLY A 125 12.39 3.19 3.07
CA GLY A 125 13.47 3.14 2.09
C GLY A 125 12.99 3.75 0.76
N ILE A 126 13.61 4.84 0.33
CA ILE A 126 13.27 5.53 -0.92
C ILE A 126 14.38 5.28 -1.94
N ILE A 127 14.00 4.79 -3.11
CA ILE A 127 14.89 4.55 -4.23
C ILE A 127 14.33 5.20 -5.49
N THR A 128 15.21 5.76 -6.31
CA THR A 128 14.90 6.27 -7.63
C THR A 128 15.16 5.19 -8.68
N LYS A 129 14.57 5.31 -9.88
CA LYS A 129 14.85 4.41 -11.02
C LYS A 129 16.34 4.40 -11.42
N THR A 130 17.07 5.45 -11.03
CA THR A 130 18.48 5.66 -11.34
C THR A 130 19.25 5.96 -10.06
N LYS A 131 20.20 5.11 -9.69
CA LYS A 131 21.41 5.53 -8.95
C LYS A 131 22.63 5.12 -9.78
N LEU A 132 23.26 6.10 -10.38
CA LEU A 132 24.65 6.10 -10.84
C LEU A 132 25.08 7.56 -10.79
N ASP A 133 25.32 8.02 -9.57
CA ASP A 133 26.48 8.84 -9.22
C ASP A 133 27.10 8.14 -8.00
#